data_AF-A0AA49JXM8-F1
#
_entry.id   AF-A0AA49JXM8-F1
#
_cell.length_a   1.000
_cell.length_b   1.000
_cell.length_c   1.000
_cell.angle_alpha   90.00
_cell.angle_beta   90.00
_cell.angle_gamma   90.00
#
_symmetry.space_group_name_H-M   'P 1'
#
loop_
_entity.id
_entity.type
_entity.pdbx_description
1 polymer ?
#
loop_
_entity_poly.entity_id
_entity_poly.type
_entity_poly.pdbx_seq_one_letter_code
_entity_poly.pdbx_strand_id
1 'polypeptide(L)'
;MTDSPRSPRRGRGRPRRGAAPDVPTDADPYLETPAPSDAAPAPSADDAPRRPTRSRRGPRAARGEQAEAIETSPSADTTESREPRQPQEPRESRESREGGDAMNAANGPERSENEPQNRDGQGGRPWQDRGDRGERGDRPERGGRGRRGRRQRGRGRRGDRGDRGDFGNRHERGDRGDRNNGEQRQNGNHPDREYNGAPPVILVVDGETTGWFDPAREAGFIRRPEYSYLAEQGDAWVPPHLVRQYGIRRGDMISGKTGRDSRGRVSVAEITAINGEEPVEGKRRPDFQTLIASYPERRITLETGRSAKGGPELTRRAIDLIAPIGYGQRALIVAPARAGKTMLMQAITEGIALNHPDAHLIILLVDERPEEVSEAISWGVGEVVASSFDQPAKRHVEVVEMVQERARRLVEQGKDVIIVLDSLTRMARAFNTAERGTGRTLSGGLDTSAMAKPKAFFGSARNILPQHGGGSLTIIATALVETGSRMDDVIFEEFKGTGNCEIKLDRSLAEKRIFPAFDVASSGTRREEKLYKAEQIDAIYTLRRGLQQMPPQSGMEWLIKRIASTTSNDALLAGL
;
A
#
# COMPACT_ATOMS: atom_id res chain seq x y z
N MET A 1 86.79 28.65 12.06
CA MET A 1 87.55 27.78 11.15
C MET A 1 86.54 26.85 10.49
N THR A 2 86.33 26.81 9.17
CA THR A 2 86.86 27.60 8.03
C THR A 2 85.81 27.56 6.88
N ASP A 3 86.01 28.33 5.81
CA ASP A 3 84.97 28.69 4.83
C ASP A 3 84.61 27.68 3.72
N SER A 4 83.38 27.86 3.22
CA SER A 4 82.83 27.84 1.83
C SER A 4 83.79 27.60 0.62
N PRO A 5 83.33 27.19 -0.60
CA PRO A 5 81.98 27.32 -1.24
C PRO A 5 81.40 25.99 -1.84
N ARG A 6 80.11 25.79 -2.20
CA ARG A 6 79.14 26.43 -3.16
C ARG A 6 79.56 26.40 -4.66
N SER A 7 78.70 26.20 -5.68
CA SER A 7 77.32 25.67 -5.89
C SER A 7 77.04 25.60 -7.42
N PRO A 8 76.00 24.87 -7.93
CA PRO A 8 74.74 25.53 -8.40
C PRO A 8 73.44 24.69 -8.13
N ARG A 9 72.31 25.30 -7.68
CA ARG A 9 71.09 25.74 -8.42
C ARG A 9 70.36 24.63 -9.22
N ARG A 10 69.03 24.43 -9.22
CA ARG A 10 67.78 25.05 -8.64
C ARG A 10 66.65 23.97 -8.75
N GLY A 11 65.51 23.97 -8.03
CA GLY A 11 65.09 24.73 -6.85
C GLY A 11 63.55 24.83 -6.64
N ARG A 12 63.12 24.95 -5.36
CA ARG A 12 61.83 25.46 -4.83
C ARG A 12 60.51 24.65 -4.97
N GLY A 13 60.01 24.20 -3.82
CA GLY A 13 58.59 24.04 -3.44
C GLY A 13 58.45 24.26 -1.91
N ARG A 14 57.28 24.67 -1.39
CA ARG A 14 57.03 24.90 0.05
C ARG A 14 55.79 24.12 0.54
N PRO A 15 55.66 23.78 1.84
CA PRO A 15 54.74 22.76 2.33
C PRO A 15 53.32 23.27 2.65
N ARG A 16 52.39 22.35 2.84
CA ARG A 16 51.09 22.54 3.52
C ARG A 16 51.00 21.67 4.79
N ARG A 17 50.01 21.98 5.64
CA ARG A 17 49.76 21.32 6.94
C ARG A 17 49.12 19.93 6.74
N GLY A 18 49.27 19.06 7.74
CA GLY A 18 48.68 17.72 7.74
C GLY A 18 47.16 17.70 8.03
N ALA A 19 46.56 16.52 7.85
CA ALA A 19 45.16 16.21 8.10
C ALA A 19 45.01 15.04 9.09
N ALA A 20 43.80 14.83 9.61
CA ALA A 20 43.40 13.73 10.48
C ALA A 20 43.01 12.48 9.66
N PRO A 21 42.82 11.28 10.26
CA PRO A 21 42.53 10.06 9.49
C PRO A 21 41.07 10.00 9.01
N ASP A 22 40.88 9.41 7.82
CA ASP A 22 39.56 9.22 7.21
C ASP A 22 38.76 8.09 7.88
N VAL A 23 37.44 8.24 7.87
CA VAL A 23 36.45 7.20 8.23
C VAL A 23 35.66 6.87 6.97
N PRO A 24 35.53 5.59 6.55
CA PRO A 24 34.74 5.23 5.39
C PRO A 24 33.25 5.38 5.68
N THR A 25 32.54 6.11 4.82
CA THR A 25 31.06 6.17 4.80
C THR A 25 30.55 5.38 3.61
N ASP A 26 29.74 4.35 3.86
CA ASP A 26 28.95 3.72 2.79
C ASP A 26 27.99 4.75 2.19
N ALA A 27 27.98 4.84 0.86
CA ALA A 27 27.13 5.76 0.12
C ALA A 27 26.03 4.98 -0.62
N ASP A 28 24.78 5.42 -0.46
CA ASP A 28 23.64 4.93 -1.22
C ASP A 28 23.84 5.25 -2.72
N PRO A 29 23.78 4.25 -3.63
CA PRO A 29 23.98 4.46 -5.07
C PRO A 29 22.90 5.33 -5.74
N TYR A 30 21.83 5.73 -5.04
CA TYR A 30 20.76 6.59 -5.55
C TYR A 30 20.71 8.01 -4.95
N LEU A 31 21.66 8.37 -4.08
CA LEU A 31 21.78 9.73 -3.54
C LEU A 31 22.81 10.58 -4.30
N GLU A 32 22.38 11.27 -5.37
CA GLU A 32 23.14 12.42 -5.87
C GLU A 32 23.12 13.55 -4.84
N THR A 33 24.23 13.70 -4.10
CA THR A 33 24.43 14.85 -3.21
C THR A 33 24.47 16.14 -4.04
N PRO A 34 23.60 17.13 -3.80
CA PRO A 34 23.64 18.39 -4.55
C PRO A 34 24.95 19.13 -4.25
N ALA A 35 25.66 19.54 -5.30
CA ALA A 35 26.88 20.32 -5.15
C ALA A 35 26.61 21.64 -4.40
N PRO A 36 27.51 22.10 -3.51
CA PRO A 36 27.30 23.33 -2.75
C PRO A 36 27.24 24.54 -3.69
N SER A 37 26.08 25.18 -3.78
CA SER A 37 25.89 26.37 -4.62
C SER A 37 26.67 27.56 -4.06
N ASP A 38 27.46 28.23 -4.91
CA ASP A 38 28.19 29.45 -4.54
C ASP A 38 27.26 30.52 -3.94
N ALA A 39 27.78 31.24 -2.93
CA ALA A 39 27.02 32.24 -2.21
C ALA A 39 26.76 33.49 -3.08
N ALA A 40 25.48 33.80 -3.32
CA ALA A 40 25.08 35.05 -3.95
C ALA A 40 25.39 36.25 -3.03
N PRO A 41 26.00 37.34 -3.53
CA PRO A 41 26.34 38.50 -2.73
C PRO A 41 25.10 39.34 -2.37
N ALA A 42 25.16 40.03 -1.23
CA ALA A 42 24.09 40.92 -0.78
C ALA A 42 23.96 42.18 -1.66
N PRO A 43 22.74 42.73 -1.84
CA PRO A 43 22.52 43.91 -2.68
C PRO A 43 22.96 45.21 -1.98
N SER A 44 23.77 46.01 -2.67
CA SER A 44 24.01 47.42 -2.34
C SER A 44 22.86 48.28 -2.88
N ALA A 45 22.35 49.22 -2.08
CA ALA A 45 21.36 50.18 -2.52
C ALA A 45 22.02 51.37 -3.24
N ASP A 46 21.58 51.68 -4.47
CA ASP A 46 21.57 53.06 -4.97
C ASP A 46 20.65 53.25 -6.21
N ASP A 47 20.25 54.51 -6.42
CA ASP A 47 19.50 55.11 -7.54
C ASP A 47 18.03 54.66 -7.84
N ALA A 48 17.29 55.54 -8.50
CA ALA A 48 15.82 55.60 -8.53
C ALA A 48 15.19 55.53 -9.95
N PRO A 49 13.92 55.11 -10.10
CA PRO A 49 13.37 54.72 -11.41
C PRO A 49 12.95 55.91 -12.29
N ARG A 50 13.24 55.83 -13.60
CA ARG A 50 12.73 56.75 -14.63
C ARG A 50 11.72 56.09 -15.57
N ARG A 51 10.58 56.74 -15.77
CA ARG A 51 9.58 56.45 -16.81
C ARG A 51 10.09 56.74 -18.22
N PRO A 52 9.54 56.06 -19.23
CA PRO A 52 9.19 56.66 -20.52
C PRO A 52 7.67 56.67 -20.77
N THR A 53 7.24 57.31 -21.86
CA THR A 53 5.85 57.75 -22.12
C THR A 53 5.21 57.14 -23.37
N ARG A 54 3.87 57.26 -23.47
CA ARG A 54 3.08 56.88 -24.67
C ARG A 54 3.45 57.77 -25.86
N SER A 55 3.46 57.20 -27.07
CA SER A 55 3.38 57.95 -28.33
C SER A 55 2.50 57.23 -29.36
N ARG A 56 1.91 57.97 -30.29
CA ARG A 56 1.08 57.49 -31.41
C ARG A 56 1.55 58.17 -32.69
N ARG A 57 1.88 57.41 -33.75
CA ARG A 57 1.55 57.65 -35.18
C ARG A 57 2.36 56.75 -36.12
N GLY A 58 1.76 56.36 -37.25
CA GLY A 58 2.48 55.97 -38.49
C GLY A 58 2.69 57.20 -39.39
N PRO A 59 2.84 57.09 -40.74
CA PRO A 59 2.45 55.96 -41.60
C PRO A 59 3.42 55.61 -42.78
N ARG A 60 3.03 54.61 -43.59
CA ARG A 60 3.44 54.34 -45.00
C ARG A 60 4.93 53.97 -45.28
N ALA A 61 5.32 53.45 -46.46
CA ALA A 61 4.72 52.41 -47.36
C ALA A 61 5.63 52.15 -48.60
N ALA A 62 5.95 50.88 -48.89
CA ALA A 62 6.41 50.32 -50.19
C ALA A 62 6.20 48.79 -50.11
N ARG A 63 5.52 48.10 -51.05
CA ARG A 63 5.89 47.73 -52.43
C ARG A 63 7.14 46.83 -52.48
N GLY A 64 7.14 45.68 -53.16
CA GLY A 64 6.04 45.00 -53.87
C GLY A 64 5.22 44.04 -52.97
N GLU A 65 4.80 42.84 -53.40
CA GLU A 65 4.00 42.38 -54.59
C GLU A 65 4.03 40.82 -54.64
N GLN A 66 3.23 40.05 -55.42
CA GLN A 66 2.40 40.42 -56.57
C GLN A 66 1.02 39.67 -56.65
N ALA A 67 0.76 38.87 -57.69
CA ALA A 67 -0.51 38.32 -58.18
C ALA A 67 -0.62 36.77 -58.00
N GLU A 68 -1.75 36.07 -58.23
CA GLU A 68 -3.06 36.32 -58.91
C GLU A 68 -4.23 35.98 -57.95
N ALA A 69 -5.40 36.67 -57.92
CA ALA A 69 -6.54 36.74 -58.88
C ALA A 69 -7.20 35.34 -59.13
N ILE A 70 -8.53 35.12 -59.16
CA ILE A 70 -9.74 35.88 -59.56
C ILE A 70 -10.90 35.49 -58.58
N GLU A 71 -11.64 36.40 -57.90
CA GLU A 71 -12.95 37.02 -58.26
C GLU A 71 -14.14 36.02 -58.48
N THR A 72 -15.43 36.24 -58.15
CA THR A 72 -16.29 37.26 -57.46
C THR A 72 -17.55 36.50 -56.87
N SER A 73 -18.34 36.89 -55.85
CA SER A 73 -18.99 38.17 -55.41
C SER A 73 -20.11 38.67 -56.35
N PRO A 74 -21.13 39.49 -55.92
CA PRO A 74 -21.43 40.08 -54.59
C PRO A 74 -22.38 39.21 -53.72
N SER A 75 -23.54 39.52 -53.08
CA SER A 75 -24.56 40.62 -53.09
C SER A 75 -25.43 40.66 -51.79
N ALA A 76 -26.30 41.70 -51.68
CA ALA A 76 -27.32 41.95 -50.63
C ALA A 76 -28.76 41.52 -51.11
N ASP A 77 -29.92 41.79 -50.47
CA ASP A 77 -30.31 42.82 -49.47
C ASP A 77 -31.64 42.48 -48.70
N THR A 78 -32.17 43.42 -47.88
CA THR A 78 -33.52 43.62 -47.23
C THR A 78 -34.74 42.70 -47.60
N THR A 79 -35.84 42.53 -46.82
CA THR A 79 -36.60 43.47 -45.93
C THR A 79 -37.66 42.78 -45.01
N GLU A 80 -38.11 43.49 -43.95
CA GLU A 80 -39.46 43.57 -43.32
C GLU A 80 -40.42 42.37 -42.97
N SER A 81 -40.78 42.33 -41.67
CA SER A 81 -42.15 42.40 -41.08
C SER A 81 -43.29 41.40 -41.40
N ARG A 82 -43.77 40.68 -40.36
CA ARG A 82 -45.22 40.53 -40.03
C ARG A 82 -45.54 39.89 -38.65
N GLU A 83 -46.54 40.46 -37.98
CA GLU A 83 -47.31 39.93 -36.82
C GLU A 83 -48.76 39.59 -37.31
N PRO A 84 -49.79 39.19 -36.50
CA PRO A 84 -49.89 38.97 -35.04
C PRO A 84 -50.71 37.72 -34.55
N ARG A 85 -50.90 37.62 -33.22
CA ARG A 85 -52.06 37.09 -32.44
C ARG A 85 -51.94 35.75 -31.66
N GLN A 86 -52.60 35.77 -30.48
CA GLN A 86 -52.82 34.69 -29.49
C GLN A 86 -54.16 33.96 -29.73
N PRO A 87 -54.56 32.93 -28.93
CA PRO A 87 -55.29 33.22 -27.67
C PRO A 87 -55.13 32.23 -26.46
N GLN A 88 -54.97 32.83 -25.26
CA GLN A 88 -55.64 32.56 -23.95
C GLN A 88 -55.56 31.22 -23.16
N GLU A 89 -55.65 31.38 -21.81
CA GLU A 89 -55.81 30.34 -20.75
C GLU A 89 -57.25 29.78 -20.67
N PRO A 90 -57.55 28.83 -19.74
CA PRO A 90 -58.16 29.28 -18.47
C PRO A 90 -57.69 28.55 -17.16
N ARG A 91 -58.18 29.08 -16.02
CA ARG A 91 -57.87 28.79 -14.58
C ARG A 91 -59.09 28.21 -13.82
N GLU A 92 -59.22 28.12 -12.47
CA GLU A 92 -58.28 28.22 -11.31
C GLU A 92 -57.95 26.79 -10.77
N SER A 93 -57.93 26.35 -9.51
CA SER A 93 -58.40 26.77 -8.14
C SER A 93 -57.30 26.37 -7.11
N ARG A 94 -57.17 26.89 -5.87
CA ARG A 94 -58.09 27.23 -4.75
C ARG A 94 -58.74 26.00 -4.07
N GLU A 95 -58.75 25.85 -2.74
CA GLU A 95 -58.41 26.79 -1.65
C GLU A 95 -58.02 26.09 -0.32
N SER A 96 -57.25 26.78 0.56
CA SER A 96 -57.26 26.87 2.06
C SER A 96 -57.77 25.74 3.01
N ARG A 97 -57.42 25.61 4.31
CA ARG A 97 -56.61 26.41 5.29
C ARG A 97 -56.40 25.63 6.62
N GLU A 98 -55.50 26.15 7.48
CA GLU A 98 -55.48 26.11 8.99
C GLU A 98 -55.49 24.73 9.72
N GLY A 99 -55.00 24.57 10.96
CA GLY A 99 -54.26 25.45 11.89
C GLY A 99 -54.24 24.88 13.34
N GLY A 100 -53.38 25.39 14.26
CA GLY A 100 -53.56 25.22 15.72
C GLY A 100 -52.45 24.54 16.57
N ASP A 101 -51.63 25.36 17.24
CA ASP A 101 -51.33 25.39 18.70
C ASP A 101 -50.84 24.19 19.55
N ALA A 102 -49.55 24.30 19.96
CA ALA A 102 -49.06 24.54 21.34
C ALA A 102 -49.27 23.57 22.54
N MET A 103 -48.14 23.22 23.19
CA MET A 103 -47.95 22.80 24.62
C MET A 103 -48.60 21.45 25.05
N ASN A 104 -48.11 20.68 26.04
CA ASN A 104 -47.34 21.00 27.25
C ASN A 104 -46.64 19.76 27.88
N ALA A 105 -45.80 20.00 28.91
CA ALA A 105 -45.48 19.17 30.08
C ALA A 105 -44.89 17.73 29.95
N ALA A 106 -43.77 17.57 30.67
CA ALA A 106 -42.99 16.37 30.94
C ALA A 106 -43.68 15.22 31.71
N ASN A 107 -43.09 14.02 31.66
CA ASN A 107 -42.76 13.29 32.89
C ASN A 107 -41.57 12.30 32.74
N GLY A 108 -41.12 11.75 33.87
CA GLY A 108 -39.87 10.99 34.03
C GLY A 108 -39.90 9.47 33.75
N PRO A 109 -38.83 8.75 34.14
CA PRO A 109 -38.49 7.41 33.63
C PRO A 109 -38.78 6.26 34.60
N GLU A 110 -38.71 5.01 34.13
CA GLU A 110 -38.45 3.86 35.01
C GLU A 110 -37.70 2.72 34.29
N ARG A 111 -37.14 1.78 35.08
CA ARG A 111 -36.37 0.61 34.63
C ARG A 111 -37.19 -0.68 34.82
N SER A 112 -36.86 -1.73 34.08
CA SER A 112 -37.02 -3.09 34.59
C SER A 112 -35.93 -4.02 34.03
N GLU A 113 -35.23 -4.71 34.93
CA GLU A 113 -34.39 -5.86 34.63
C GLU A 113 -35.26 -7.13 34.68
N ASN A 114 -34.90 -8.20 33.94
CA ASN A 114 -35.28 -9.57 34.30
C ASN A 114 -34.44 -10.62 33.55
N GLU A 115 -33.64 -11.37 34.30
CA GLU A 115 -33.25 -12.76 34.03
C GLU A 115 -34.47 -13.69 34.32
N PRO A 116 -34.51 -15.01 33.95
CA PRO A 116 -33.44 -15.97 34.22
C PRO A 116 -33.23 -17.22 33.31
N GLN A 117 -31.97 -17.69 33.35
CA GLN A 117 -31.48 -19.07 33.48
C GLN A 117 -32.25 -20.30 32.92
N ASN A 118 -31.61 -20.96 31.95
CA ASN A 118 -31.37 -22.42 31.80
C ASN A 118 -32.39 -23.48 32.30
N ARG A 119 -32.81 -24.38 31.38
CA ARG A 119 -32.34 -25.80 31.41
C ARG A 119 -32.62 -26.65 30.16
N ASP A 120 -31.63 -27.50 29.85
CA ASP A 120 -31.65 -28.88 29.29
C ASP A 120 -32.84 -29.37 28.43
N GLY A 121 -32.56 -29.80 27.19
CA GLY A 121 -33.49 -30.60 26.36
C GLY A 121 -32.83 -31.22 25.12
N GLN A 122 -32.96 -32.54 24.92
CA GLN A 122 -32.40 -33.27 23.77
C GLN A 122 -33.48 -33.61 22.73
N GLY A 123 -33.04 -33.82 21.48
CA GLY A 123 -33.78 -34.64 20.50
C GLY A 123 -34.24 -33.89 19.25
N GLY A 124 -33.90 -34.43 18.08
CA GLY A 124 -34.44 -33.99 16.79
C GLY A 124 -34.83 -35.19 15.92
N ARG A 125 -35.85 -35.00 15.06
CA ARG A 125 -36.19 -35.85 13.90
C ARG A 125 -37.10 -35.06 12.92
N PRO A 126 -37.28 -35.53 11.67
CA PRO A 126 -37.52 -34.65 10.52
C PRO A 126 -38.99 -34.59 10.05
N TRP A 127 -39.23 -33.79 9.01
CA TRP A 127 -40.50 -33.73 8.27
C TRP A 127 -40.35 -34.20 6.81
N GLN A 128 -41.36 -34.90 6.31
CA GLN A 128 -41.59 -35.23 4.90
C GLN A 128 -43.10 -35.16 4.61
N ASP A 129 -43.49 -34.31 3.67
CA ASP A 129 -44.54 -34.52 2.64
C ASP A 129 -44.56 -33.26 1.73
N ARG A 130 -44.89 -33.22 0.42
CA ARG A 130 -45.46 -34.11 -0.62
C ARG A 130 -46.91 -33.77 -0.99
N GLY A 131 -47.15 -33.61 -2.31
CA GLY A 131 -48.42 -33.17 -2.92
C GLY A 131 -48.33 -31.73 -3.46
N ASP A 132 -48.93 -31.36 -4.59
CA ASP A 132 -49.57 -32.18 -5.65
C ASP A 132 -49.49 -31.47 -7.03
N ARG A 133 -50.17 -32.00 -8.05
CA ARG A 133 -50.02 -31.73 -9.50
C ARG A 133 -50.73 -30.46 -10.03
N GLY A 134 -50.27 -29.99 -11.20
CA GLY A 134 -50.96 -29.05 -12.09
C GLY A 134 -50.49 -29.22 -13.56
N GLU A 135 -51.37 -28.98 -14.54
CA GLU A 135 -51.22 -29.49 -15.92
C GLU A 135 -50.55 -28.57 -16.98
N ARG A 136 -49.97 -29.23 -18.02
CA ARG A 136 -49.91 -28.93 -19.49
C ARG A 136 -49.76 -27.50 -20.04
N GLY A 137 -48.98 -27.35 -21.12
CA GLY A 137 -49.11 -26.21 -22.06
C GLY A 137 -48.01 -26.03 -23.14
N ASP A 138 -48.13 -26.76 -24.26
CA ASP A 138 -47.67 -26.42 -25.63
C ASP A 138 -46.20 -26.08 -26.00
N ARG A 139 -45.98 -26.04 -27.32
CA ARG A 139 -44.72 -25.89 -28.08
C ARG A 139 -45.04 -25.18 -29.42
N PRO A 140 -44.10 -24.50 -30.10
CA PRO A 140 -43.51 -25.14 -31.29
C PRO A 140 -42.03 -24.75 -31.56
N GLU A 141 -41.55 -25.05 -32.77
CA GLU A 141 -40.14 -25.11 -33.18
C GLU A 141 -39.70 -23.91 -34.04
N ARG A 142 -38.37 -23.72 -34.22
CA ARG A 142 -37.74 -23.72 -35.57
C ARG A 142 -36.20 -23.61 -35.60
N GLY A 143 -35.59 -24.39 -36.50
CA GLY A 143 -34.35 -24.06 -37.21
C GLY A 143 -33.00 -24.35 -36.50
N GLY A 144 -31.94 -24.83 -37.17
CA GLY A 144 -31.86 -25.50 -38.48
C GLY A 144 -30.65 -25.13 -39.36
N ARG A 145 -29.80 -26.11 -39.68
CA ARG A 145 -28.60 -26.05 -40.56
C ARG A 145 -27.37 -25.34 -39.92
N GLY A 146 -26.10 -25.74 -40.15
CA GLY A 146 -25.57 -26.96 -40.78
C GLY A 146 -24.30 -26.75 -41.62
N ARG A 147 -23.55 -27.84 -41.89
CA ARG A 147 -22.32 -27.98 -42.76
C ARG A 147 -20.97 -27.60 -42.10
N ARG A 148 -19.79 -28.10 -42.55
CA ARG A 148 -19.35 -29.37 -43.24
C ARG A 148 -17.80 -29.44 -43.22
N GLY A 149 -17.22 -30.64 -43.13
CA GLY A 149 -15.80 -30.94 -43.42
C GLY A 149 -15.12 -31.69 -42.25
N ARG A 150 -14.49 -32.89 -42.35
CA ARG A 150 -13.59 -33.52 -43.35
C ARG A 150 -12.26 -32.78 -43.48
N ARG A 151 -11.07 -33.40 -43.40
CA ARG A 151 -10.60 -34.83 -43.35
C ARG A 151 -9.13 -34.80 -42.80
N GLN A 152 -8.34 -35.86 -42.53
CA GLN A 152 -8.34 -37.29 -42.89
C GLN A 152 -7.39 -38.12 -41.98
N ARG A 153 -7.71 -39.41 -41.69
CA ARG A 153 -6.85 -40.61 -41.44
C ARG A 153 -5.56 -40.51 -40.56
N GLY A 154 -5.23 -41.49 -39.70
CA GLY A 154 -5.94 -42.73 -39.31
C GLY A 154 -5.00 -43.91 -38.92
N ARG A 155 -5.62 -45.07 -38.58
CA ARG A 155 -5.05 -46.34 -38.03
C ARG A 155 -4.78 -46.32 -36.50
N GLY A 156 -5.18 -47.32 -35.71
CA GLY A 156 -6.12 -48.43 -35.98
C GLY A 156 -6.05 -49.62 -34.98
N ARG A 157 -7.10 -50.46 -34.96
CA ARG A 157 -7.35 -51.68 -34.11
C ARG A 157 -7.82 -51.32 -32.67
N ARG A 158 -9.01 -51.78 -32.21
CA ARG A 158 -9.42 -53.15 -31.75
C ARG A 158 -8.54 -53.64 -30.59
N GLY A 159 -9.00 -53.87 -29.35
CA GLY A 159 -10.32 -53.63 -28.72
C GLY A 159 -11.29 -54.83 -28.73
N ASP A 160 -11.81 -55.21 -27.54
CA ASP A 160 -13.08 -55.94 -27.35
C ASP A 160 -13.62 -55.77 -25.90
N ARG A 161 -14.90 -56.15 -25.71
CA ARG A 161 -15.73 -56.43 -24.50
C ARG A 161 -15.21 -56.12 -23.08
N GLY A 162 -16.10 -55.51 -22.29
CA GLY A 162 -16.22 -55.74 -20.83
C GLY A 162 -17.47 -56.59 -20.52
N ASP A 163 -17.78 -56.82 -19.24
CA ASP A 163 -18.96 -57.60 -18.80
C ASP A 163 -19.62 -57.03 -17.51
N ARG A 164 -20.76 -57.59 -17.08
CA ARG A 164 -21.62 -57.10 -15.97
C ARG A 164 -21.98 -58.19 -14.94
N GLY A 165 -22.04 -57.83 -13.65
CA GLY A 165 -22.73 -58.59 -12.59
C GLY A 165 -22.07 -59.93 -12.18
N ASP A 166 -22.56 -60.66 -11.17
CA ASP A 166 -23.67 -60.40 -10.24
C ASP A 166 -23.56 -61.28 -8.95
N PHE A 167 -24.45 -61.07 -7.96
CA PHE A 167 -24.83 -61.89 -6.78
C PHE A 167 -23.87 -62.96 -6.14
N GLY A 168 -23.50 -62.73 -4.86
CA GLY A 168 -24.21 -63.32 -3.69
C GLY A 168 -23.83 -64.69 -3.07
N ASN A 169 -23.45 -64.67 -1.76
CA ASN A 169 -23.39 -65.78 -0.75
C ASN A 169 -22.43 -66.97 -1.02
N ARG A 170 -21.75 -67.60 -0.03
CA ARG A 170 -22.22 -68.10 1.29
C ARG A 170 -21.06 -68.29 2.33
N HIS A 171 -21.39 -68.73 3.55
CA HIS A 171 -20.55 -68.99 4.75
C HIS A 171 -19.41 -70.05 4.56
N GLU A 172 -18.46 -70.33 5.49
CA GLU A 172 -18.61 -70.60 6.94
C GLU A 172 -17.27 -70.69 7.76
N ARG A 173 -17.34 -70.49 9.10
CA ARG A 173 -16.45 -70.93 10.23
C ARG A 173 -15.06 -70.30 10.55
N GLY A 174 -14.76 -70.27 11.87
CA GLY A 174 -13.42 -70.20 12.50
C GLY A 174 -13.06 -68.85 13.13
N ASP A 175 -13.55 -68.46 14.32
CA ASP A 175 -13.18 -68.91 15.69
C ASP A 175 -11.89 -68.28 16.28
N ARG A 176 -11.96 -67.92 17.58
CA ARG A 176 -10.91 -67.48 18.53
C ARG A 176 -10.36 -66.05 18.47
N GLY A 177 -10.44 -65.39 19.62
CA GLY A 177 -9.20 -65.16 20.37
C GLY A 177 -8.87 -63.73 20.80
N ASP A 178 -9.74 -63.06 21.57
CA ASP A 178 -9.33 -61.86 22.30
C ASP A 178 -8.20 -62.18 23.30
N ARG A 179 -7.05 -61.54 23.11
CA ARG A 179 -6.02 -61.33 24.16
C ARG A 179 -5.38 -59.95 24.03
N ASN A 180 -6.05 -58.97 24.63
CA ASN A 180 -5.44 -57.82 25.27
C ASN A 180 -4.01 -58.08 25.80
N ASN A 181 -3.02 -57.32 25.31
CA ASN A 181 -1.77 -57.07 26.03
C ASN A 181 -1.30 -55.64 25.73
N GLY A 182 -0.99 -54.88 26.79
CA GLY A 182 -0.59 -53.48 26.66
C GLY A 182 0.92 -53.34 26.69
N GLU A 183 1.53 -52.87 25.60
CA GLU A 183 2.92 -52.43 25.59
C GLU A 183 3.02 -50.90 25.49
N GLN A 184 3.91 -50.35 26.32
CA GLN A 184 4.10 -48.92 26.46
C GLN A 184 4.70 -48.35 25.18
N ARG A 185 4.04 -47.36 24.58
CA ARG A 185 4.66 -46.52 23.55
C ARG A 185 5.69 -45.59 24.22
N GLN A 186 6.86 -46.13 24.51
CA GLN A 186 8.03 -45.32 24.87
C GLN A 186 8.30 -44.32 23.74
N ASN A 187 8.76 -43.12 24.11
CA ASN A 187 9.09 -42.08 23.14
C ASN A 187 10.11 -42.62 22.13
N GLY A 188 9.69 -42.67 20.86
CA GLY A 188 10.59 -42.84 19.73
C GLY A 188 11.48 -41.60 19.61
N ASN A 189 12.50 -41.54 20.45
CA ASN A 189 13.48 -40.47 20.47
C ASN A 189 14.18 -40.47 19.11
N HIS A 190 13.82 -39.55 18.22
CA HIS A 190 14.56 -39.36 16.97
C HIS A 190 16.00 -39.04 17.36
N PRO A 191 16.99 -39.88 16.99
CA PRO A 191 18.38 -39.50 17.21
C PRO A 191 18.64 -38.26 16.37
N ASP A 192 19.10 -37.19 17.02
CA ASP A 192 19.63 -36.03 16.32
C ASP A 192 20.62 -36.52 15.26
N ARG A 193 20.40 -36.11 14.02
CA ARG A 193 21.40 -36.32 12.97
C ARG A 193 22.57 -35.40 13.29
N GLU A 194 23.52 -35.92 14.07
CA GLU A 194 24.82 -35.30 14.25
C GLU A 194 25.34 -34.86 12.88
N TYR A 195 25.57 -33.57 12.75
CA TYR A 195 25.98 -32.95 11.51
C TYR A 195 27.45 -33.32 11.29
N ASN A 196 27.66 -34.52 10.72
CA ASN A 196 28.96 -35.17 10.58
C ASN A 196 30.03 -34.15 10.17
N GLY A 197 31.02 -33.99 11.03
CA GLY A 197 31.96 -32.86 11.03
C GLY A 197 32.92 -32.88 9.84
N ALA A 198 32.42 -32.59 8.65
CA ALA A 198 33.25 -32.00 7.61
C ALA A 198 33.88 -30.73 8.22
N PRO A 199 35.21 -30.56 8.14
CA PRO A 199 35.84 -29.35 8.64
C PRO A 199 35.21 -28.13 7.95
N PRO A 200 35.06 -26.99 8.65
CA PRO A 200 34.47 -25.80 8.05
C PRO A 200 35.23 -25.49 6.77
N VAL A 201 34.51 -25.38 5.65
CA VAL A 201 35.11 -25.03 4.36
C VAL A 201 35.63 -23.61 4.51
N ILE A 202 36.93 -23.46 4.72
CA ILE A 202 37.60 -22.17 4.80
C ILE A 202 37.58 -21.58 3.38
N LEU A 203 36.49 -20.87 3.10
CA LEU A 203 36.35 -20.07 1.89
C LEU A 203 37.43 -19.00 1.93
N VAL A 204 38.26 -18.93 0.88
CA VAL A 204 39.12 -17.78 0.66
C VAL A 204 38.19 -16.59 0.39
N VAL A 205 38.25 -15.57 1.25
CA VAL A 205 37.45 -14.36 1.10
C VAL A 205 37.92 -13.62 -0.14
N ASP A 206 37.02 -13.46 -1.13
CA ASP A 206 37.26 -12.70 -2.37
C ASP A 206 36.31 -11.50 -2.56
N GLY A 207 35.43 -11.24 -1.60
CA GLY A 207 34.58 -10.05 -1.57
C GLY A 207 33.74 -9.91 -0.30
N GLU A 208 32.78 -9.00 -0.32
CA GLU A 208 31.79 -8.76 0.73
C GLU A 208 30.39 -8.60 0.12
N THR A 209 29.33 -8.67 0.93
CA THR A 209 27.95 -8.51 0.48
C THR A 209 27.05 -8.01 1.59
N THR A 210 26.03 -7.22 1.23
CA THR A 210 24.92 -6.81 2.11
C THR A 210 23.60 -7.02 1.38
N GLY A 211 22.58 -7.51 2.09
CA GLY A 211 21.23 -7.72 1.54
C GLY A 211 20.35 -8.60 2.43
N TRP A 212 19.15 -8.97 1.97
CA TRP A 212 18.12 -9.59 2.79
C TRP A 212 18.05 -11.10 2.62
N PHE A 213 18.01 -11.82 3.74
CA PHE A 213 17.97 -13.27 3.77
C PHE A 213 16.62 -13.82 3.30
N ASP A 214 16.65 -14.65 2.26
CA ASP A 214 15.53 -15.48 1.83
C ASP A 214 15.87 -16.98 2.01
N PRO A 215 15.15 -17.72 2.87
CA PRO A 215 15.47 -19.11 3.20
C PRO A 215 15.19 -20.08 2.05
N ALA A 216 16.14 -21.00 1.83
CA ALA A 216 16.08 -22.10 0.89
C ALA A 216 16.40 -23.42 1.63
N ARG A 217 15.35 -24.08 2.16
CA ARG A 217 15.45 -25.23 3.08
C ARG A 217 16.15 -24.84 4.40
N GLU A 218 17.25 -25.51 4.76
CA GLU A 218 18.06 -25.20 5.96
C GLU A 218 19.04 -24.04 5.75
N ALA A 219 19.14 -23.52 4.52
CA ALA A 219 20.08 -22.48 4.10
C ALA A 219 19.30 -21.25 3.60
N GLY A 220 19.96 -20.34 2.89
CA GLY A 220 19.27 -19.32 2.12
C GLY A 220 20.20 -18.55 1.19
N PHE A 221 19.69 -17.44 0.67
CA PHE A 221 20.42 -16.52 -0.19
C PHE A 221 20.28 -15.08 0.33
N ILE A 222 21.32 -14.27 0.11
CA ILE A 222 21.29 -12.82 0.32
C ILE A 222 20.75 -12.17 -0.96
N ARG A 223 19.54 -11.61 -0.86
CA ARG A 223 18.83 -10.89 -1.91
C ARG A 223 19.22 -9.42 -1.89
N ARG A 224 19.56 -8.85 -3.03
CA ARG A 224 20.08 -7.48 -3.14
C ARG A 224 18.96 -6.47 -3.46
N PRO A 225 19.12 -5.16 -3.14
CA PRO A 225 18.03 -4.19 -3.24
C PRO A 225 17.67 -3.86 -4.69
N GLU A 226 18.64 -3.90 -5.61
CA GLU A 226 18.45 -3.52 -7.03
C GLU A 226 17.48 -4.44 -7.78
N TYR A 227 17.14 -5.59 -7.17
CA TYR A 227 16.25 -6.62 -7.71
C TYR A 227 14.94 -6.77 -6.89
N SER A 228 14.58 -5.79 -6.05
CA SER A 228 13.39 -5.84 -5.18
C SER A 228 13.32 -7.09 -4.28
N TYR A 229 14.48 -7.50 -3.74
CA TYR A 229 14.69 -8.70 -2.91
C TYR A 229 14.38 -10.04 -3.59
N LEU A 230 14.32 -10.09 -4.91
CA LEU A 230 14.06 -11.32 -5.66
C LEU A 230 15.34 -12.08 -6.00
N ALA A 231 15.17 -13.34 -6.36
CA ALA A 231 16.26 -14.25 -6.65
C ALA A 231 16.94 -13.94 -7.99
N GLU A 232 18.23 -13.61 -7.96
CA GLU A 232 19.04 -13.33 -9.14
C GLU A 232 20.33 -14.17 -9.16
N GLN A 233 20.92 -14.32 -10.34
CA GLN A 233 22.22 -14.95 -10.51
C GLN A 233 23.31 -14.13 -9.81
N GLY A 234 24.12 -14.81 -8.99
CA GLY A 234 25.17 -14.19 -8.18
C GLY A 234 24.78 -13.87 -6.73
N ASP A 235 23.51 -14.05 -6.34
CA ASP A 235 23.10 -13.93 -4.94
C ASP A 235 23.93 -14.85 -4.03
N ALA A 236 24.47 -14.30 -2.94
CA ALA A 236 25.39 -15.03 -2.07
C ALA A 236 24.65 -16.10 -1.26
N TRP A 237 25.12 -17.34 -1.35
CA TRP A 237 24.60 -18.48 -0.59
C TRP A 237 24.99 -18.37 0.88
N VAL A 238 24.04 -18.58 1.80
CA VAL A 238 24.29 -18.61 3.26
C VAL A 238 24.24 -20.07 3.74
N PRO A 239 25.38 -20.66 4.16
CA PRO A 239 25.42 -22.03 4.68
C PRO A 239 24.51 -22.28 5.89
N PRO A 240 23.91 -23.49 6.03
CA PRO A 240 23.04 -23.83 7.16
C PRO A 240 23.62 -23.62 8.55
N HIS A 241 24.95 -23.74 8.70
CA HIS A 241 25.60 -23.55 9.98
C HIS A 241 25.55 -22.07 10.43
N LEU A 242 25.75 -21.10 9.53
CA LEU A 242 25.63 -19.67 9.86
C LEU A 242 24.18 -19.30 10.20
N VAL A 243 23.21 -19.83 9.43
CA VAL A 243 21.77 -19.64 9.69
C VAL A 243 21.40 -20.13 11.10
N ARG A 244 21.82 -21.34 11.48
CA ARG A 244 21.57 -21.91 12.82
C ARG A 244 22.38 -21.25 13.94
N GLN A 245 23.61 -20.85 13.67
CA GLN A 245 24.50 -20.21 14.64
C GLN A 245 23.91 -18.90 15.14
N TYR A 246 23.52 -18.01 14.21
CA TYR A 246 23.04 -16.66 14.53
C TYR A 246 21.50 -16.54 14.62
N GLY A 247 20.75 -17.59 14.29
CA GLY A 247 19.28 -17.56 14.37
C GLY A 247 18.63 -16.70 13.28
N ILE A 248 19.19 -16.76 12.06
CA ILE A 248 18.80 -15.91 10.94
C ILE A 248 17.37 -16.29 10.47
N ARG A 249 16.50 -15.28 10.34
CA ARG A 249 15.10 -15.40 9.87
C ARG A 249 14.95 -14.68 8.52
N ARG A 250 13.89 -15.02 7.76
CA ARG A 250 13.57 -14.33 6.49
C ARG A 250 13.51 -12.81 6.73
N GLY A 251 13.99 -12.03 5.76
CA GLY A 251 13.99 -10.58 5.83
C GLY A 251 15.03 -9.96 6.77
N ASP A 252 15.90 -10.75 7.40
CA ASP A 252 17.09 -10.20 8.07
C ASP A 252 18.04 -9.63 7.03
N MET A 253 18.45 -8.37 7.19
CA MET A 253 19.56 -7.80 6.46
C MET A 253 20.86 -8.41 6.99
N ILE A 254 21.56 -9.19 6.18
CA ILE A 254 22.89 -9.72 6.49
C ILE A 254 23.92 -8.83 5.81
N SER A 255 24.96 -8.45 6.56
CA SER A 255 26.26 -8.08 5.99
C SER A 255 27.27 -9.18 6.28
N GLY A 256 28.14 -9.49 5.32
CA GLY A 256 29.13 -10.56 5.49
C GLY A 256 30.18 -10.65 4.40
N LYS A 257 31.30 -11.30 4.73
CA LYS A 257 32.39 -11.59 3.80
C LYS A 257 32.03 -12.78 2.94
N THR A 258 32.32 -12.70 1.65
CA THR A 258 32.03 -13.76 0.67
C THR A 258 33.31 -14.37 0.12
N GLY A 259 33.18 -15.64 -0.27
CA GLY A 259 34.20 -16.40 -0.99
C GLY A 259 33.52 -17.36 -1.97
N ARG A 260 34.31 -18.16 -2.70
CA ARG A 260 33.79 -19.13 -3.67
C ARG A 260 33.77 -20.55 -3.13
N ASP A 261 32.61 -21.19 -3.17
CA ASP A 261 32.47 -22.59 -2.78
C ASP A 261 33.12 -23.55 -3.80
N SER A 262 33.18 -24.84 -3.48
CA SER A 262 33.76 -25.87 -4.35
C SER A 262 32.97 -26.13 -5.66
N ARG A 263 31.96 -25.31 -5.95
CA ARG A 263 31.16 -25.30 -7.19
C ARG A 263 31.24 -23.93 -7.88
N GLY A 264 32.12 -23.05 -7.44
CA GLY A 264 32.35 -21.70 -7.98
C GLY A 264 31.29 -20.67 -7.58
N ARG A 265 30.32 -21.02 -6.72
CA ARG A 265 29.23 -20.13 -6.30
C ARG A 265 29.72 -19.16 -5.23
N VAL A 266 29.22 -17.92 -5.28
CA VAL A 266 29.39 -16.95 -4.19
C VAL A 266 28.71 -17.50 -2.94
N SER A 267 29.45 -17.61 -1.84
CA SER A 267 28.97 -18.10 -0.57
C SER A 267 29.51 -17.22 0.55
N VAL A 268 28.69 -16.97 1.57
CA VAL A 268 29.12 -16.27 2.78
C VAL A 268 30.10 -17.14 3.55
N ALA A 269 31.23 -16.55 3.94
CA ALA A 269 32.27 -17.13 4.78
C ALA A 269 32.10 -16.70 6.25
N GLU A 270 31.74 -15.43 6.47
CA GLU A 270 31.62 -14.81 7.79
C GLU A 270 30.43 -13.82 7.77
N ILE A 271 29.59 -13.84 8.80
CA ILE A 271 28.56 -12.81 9.03
C ILE A 271 29.22 -11.69 9.84
N THR A 272 29.23 -10.45 9.32
CA THR A 272 29.81 -9.29 10.02
C THR A 272 28.75 -8.50 10.79
N ALA A 273 27.52 -8.39 10.26
CA ALA A 273 26.41 -7.75 10.94
C ALA A 273 25.05 -8.39 10.57
N ILE A 274 24.06 -8.22 11.44
CA ILE A 274 22.65 -8.58 11.19
C ILE A 274 21.78 -7.37 11.54
N ASN A 275 21.00 -6.87 10.58
CA ASN A 275 20.11 -5.71 10.71
C ASN A 275 20.81 -4.43 11.23
N GLY A 276 22.11 -4.29 10.95
CA GLY A 276 22.97 -3.18 11.40
C GLY A 276 23.64 -3.39 12.77
N GLU A 277 23.42 -4.54 13.43
CA GLU A 277 23.92 -4.85 14.78
C GLU A 277 24.88 -6.04 14.77
N GLU A 278 25.60 -6.26 15.87
CA GLU A 278 26.47 -7.44 16.02
C GLU A 278 25.66 -8.75 15.90
N PRO A 279 26.15 -9.78 15.17
CA PRO A 279 25.39 -11.01 14.91
C PRO A 279 24.95 -11.79 16.16
N VAL A 280 25.58 -11.53 17.31
CA VAL A 280 25.25 -12.15 18.61
C VAL A 280 23.93 -11.60 19.18
N GLU A 281 23.72 -10.28 19.11
CA GLU A 281 22.49 -9.64 19.62
C GLU A 281 21.29 -9.93 18.72
N GLY A 282 21.52 -10.10 17.41
CA GLY A 282 20.50 -10.57 16.48
C GLY A 282 19.78 -11.84 16.96
N LYS A 283 20.47 -12.76 17.66
CA LYS A 283 19.88 -14.00 18.20
C LYS A 283 18.98 -13.79 19.43
N ARG A 284 19.09 -12.64 20.12
CA ARG A 284 18.34 -12.33 21.34
C ARG A 284 17.05 -11.55 21.09
N ARG A 285 16.88 -10.97 19.90
CA ARG A 285 15.68 -10.17 19.56
C ARG A 285 14.40 -11.02 19.69
N PRO A 286 13.27 -10.45 20.15
CA PRO A 286 12.00 -11.16 20.29
C PRO A 286 11.47 -11.68 18.95
N ASP A 287 10.41 -12.49 18.98
CA ASP A 287 9.61 -12.75 17.78
C ASP A 287 8.46 -11.75 17.69
N PHE A 288 8.26 -11.15 16.50
CA PHE A 288 7.17 -10.19 16.25
C PHE A 288 5.79 -10.67 16.71
N GLN A 289 5.51 -11.98 16.69
CA GLN A 289 4.23 -12.54 17.15
C GLN A 289 4.04 -12.47 18.67
N THR A 290 5.14 -12.40 19.44
CA THR A 290 5.13 -12.29 20.90
C THR A 290 4.99 -10.86 21.42
N LEU A 291 5.18 -9.85 20.55
CA LEU A 291 5.12 -8.44 20.92
C LEU A 291 3.67 -7.99 21.18
N ILE A 292 3.42 -7.45 22.38
CA ILE A 292 2.08 -6.99 22.79
C ILE A 292 1.68 -5.75 21.99
N ALA A 293 0.61 -5.90 21.21
CA ALA A 293 0.01 -4.84 20.42
C ALA A 293 -0.78 -3.85 21.29
N SER A 294 -0.70 -2.57 20.92
CA SER A 294 -1.42 -1.46 21.54
C SER A 294 -2.07 -0.57 20.47
N TYR A 295 -2.96 0.33 20.89
CA TYR A 295 -3.47 1.39 20.02
C TYR A 295 -2.38 2.43 19.74
N PRO A 296 -2.39 3.07 18.55
CA PRO A 296 -1.54 4.23 18.28
C PRO A 296 -1.78 5.37 19.28
N GLU A 297 -0.69 5.85 19.89
CA GLU A 297 -0.66 6.95 20.86
C GLU A 297 0.40 8.01 20.50
N ARG A 298 1.27 7.73 19.53
CA ARG A 298 2.16 8.71 18.90
C ARG A 298 1.60 9.03 17.51
N ARG A 299 1.47 10.32 17.20
CA ARG A 299 0.97 10.82 15.91
C ARG A 299 2.09 10.89 14.87
N ILE A 300 1.77 10.52 13.64
CA ILE A 300 2.56 10.80 12.43
C ILE A 300 1.99 12.09 11.82
N THR A 301 2.47 13.24 12.28
CA THR A 301 2.12 14.57 11.73
C THR A 301 2.64 14.69 10.30
N LEU A 302 1.80 15.11 9.35
CA LEU A 302 2.15 15.28 7.94
C LEU A 302 2.34 16.76 7.56
N GLU A 303 1.69 17.70 8.24
CA GLU A 303 1.93 19.14 8.12
C GLU A 303 3.42 19.49 8.33
N THR A 304 4.04 20.21 7.39
CA THR A 304 5.49 20.52 7.42
C THR A 304 5.80 22.01 7.54
N GLY A 305 4.81 22.89 7.37
CA GLY A 305 5.00 24.33 7.21
C GLY A 305 5.63 24.72 5.86
N ARG A 306 5.72 23.80 4.90
CA ARG A 306 6.34 23.98 3.58
C ARG A 306 5.34 23.65 2.47
N SER A 307 5.48 24.30 1.32
CA SER A 307 4.85 23.82 0.07
C SER A 307 5.33 22.41 -0.24
N ALA A 308 4.43 21.56 -0.73
CA ALA A 308 4.77 20.26 -1.29
C ALA A 308 5.31 20.43 -2.73
N LYS A 309 5.95 19.39 -3.29
CA LYS A 309 6.49 19.42 -4.67
C LYS A 309 5.45 19.84 -5.74
N GLY A 310 4.16 19.62 -5.50
CA GLY A 310 3.05 19.97 -6.39
C GLY A 310 2.27 21.26 -6.06
N GLY A 311 2.63 22.03 -5.01
CA GLY A 311 1.89 23.24 -4.61
C GLY A 311 1.73 23.41 -3.09
N PRO A 312 0.75 24.18 -2.61
CA PRO A 312 0.50 24.33 -1.17
C PRO A 312 0.13 22.98 -0.52
N GLU A 313 0.55 22.74 0.72
CA GLU A 313 0.41 21.43 1.38
C GLU A 313 -0.99 21.07 1.90
N LEU A 314 -2.03 21.46 1.15
CA LEU A 314 -3.45 21.25 1.47
C LEU A 314 -3.76 19.79 1.83
N THR A 315 -3.20 18.84 1.08
CA THR A 315 -3.42 17.40 1.29
C THR A 315 -2.89 16.93 2.64
N ARG A 316 -1.65 17.31 3.00
CA ARG A 316 -1.03 16.92 4.28
C ARG A 316 -1.82 17.47 5.46
N ARG A 317 -2.08 18.78 5.41
CA ARG A 317 -2.83 19.50 6.45
C ARG A 317 -4.28 19.02 6.59
N ALA A 318 -4.95 18.65 5.50
CA ALA A 318 -6.31 18.12 5.55
C ALA A 318 -6.38 16.69 6.14
N ILE A 319 -5.42 15.80 5.83
CA ILE A 319 -5.35 14.47 6.47
C ILE A 319 -5.20 14.65 8.00
N ASP A 320 -4.29 15.52 8.43
CA ASP A 320 -4.06 15.88 9.83
C ASP A 320 -5.28 16.47 10.57
N LEU A 321 -6.33 16.90 9.86
CA LEU A 321 -7.57 17.45 10.45
C LEU A 321 -8.77 16.48 10.36
N ILE A 322 -8.76 15.54 9.42
CA ILE A 322 -9.91 14.66 9.11
C ILE A 322 -9.67 13.22 9.60
N ALA A 323 -8.44 12.71 9.43
CA ALA A 323 -8.11 11.30 9.64
C ALA A 323 -6.64 11.18 10.08
N PRO A 324 -6.33 11.53 11.34
CA PRO A 324 -4.96 11.55 11.84
C PRO A 324 -4.38 10.14 11.84
N ILE A 325 -3.13 10.01 11.41
CA ILE A 325 -2.40 8.74 11.34
C ILE A 325 -1.47 8.65 12.55
N GLY A 326 -1.42 7.49 13.21
CA GLY A 326 -0.48 7.23 14.29
C GLY A 326 0.54 6.14 13.96
N TYR A 327 1.60 6.07 14.76
CA TYR A 327 2.52 4.94 14.74
C TYR A 327 1.77 3.66 15.12
N GLY A 328 1.78 2.67 14.24
CA GLY A 328 0.99 1.44 14.37
C GLY A 328 -0.40 1.45 13.72
N GLN A 329 -0.74 2.47 12.92
CA GLN A 329 -2.03 2.55 12.24
C GLN A 329 -2.18 1.49 11.13
N ARG A 330 -3.41 1.04 10.92
CA ARG A 330 -3.89 0.34 9.71
C ARG A 330 -4.81 1.29 8.95
N ALA A 331 -4.20 2.16 8.15
CA ALA A 331 -4.88 3.20 7.39
C ALA A 331 -5.23 2.71 5.98
N LEU A 332 -6.50 2.92 5.59
CA LEU A 332 -7.07 2.47 4.33
C LEU A 332 -7.43 3.69 3.46
N ILE A 333 -6.70 3.91 2.37
CA ILE A 333 -6.98 4.96 1.39
C ILE A 333 -8.00 4.40 0.40
N VAL A 334 -9.27 4.74 0.61
CA VAL A 334 -10.41 4.23 -0.18
C VAL A 334 -10.59 5.12 -1.41
N ALA A 335 -10.05 4.68 -2.55
CA ALA A 335 -9.89 5.51 -3.74
C ALA A 335 -10.62 4.93 -4.96
N PRO A 336 -11.65 5.63 -5.49
CA PRO A 336 -12.13 5.38 -6.84
C PRO A 336 -11.02 5.67 -7.88
N ALA A 337 -11.07 4.98 -9.02
CA ALA A 337 -10.17 5.28 -10.14
C ALA A 337 -10.21 6.78 -10.51
N ARG A 338 -9.03 7.38 -10.71
CA ARG A 338 -8.78 8.81 -11.00
C ARG A 338 -9.11 9.82 -9.88
N ALA A 339 -9.44 9.38 -8.65
CA ALA A 339 -9.79 10.30 -7.55
C ALA A 339 -8.61 11.04 -6.87
N GLY A 340 -7.36 10.91 -7.38
CA GLY A 340 -6.17 11.55 -6.80
C GLY A 340 -5.28 10.66 -5.90
N LYS A 341 -5.49 9.33 -5.93
CA LYS A 341 -4.69 8.29 -5.22
C LYS A 341 -3.20 8.63 -5.07
N THR A 342 -2.51 8.81 -6.21
CA THR A 342 -1.06 9.01 -6.30
C THR A 342 -0.60 10.32 -5.63
N MET A 343 -1.33 11.43 -5.86
CA MET A 343 -1.03 12.72 -5.22
C MET A 343 -1.17 12.66 -3.69
N LEU A 344 -2.12 11.87 -3.20
CA LEU A 344 -2.30 11.66 -1.76
C LEU A 344 -1.17 10.80 -1.17
N MET A 345 -0.79 9.71 -1.85
CA MET A 345 0.36 8.90 -1.42
C MET A 345 1.65 9.71 -1.39
N GLN A 346 1.93 10.49 -2.44
CA GLN A 346 3.09 11.38 -2.49
C GLN A 346 3.08 12.41 -1.35
N ALA A 347 1.93 13.00 -1.04
CA ALA A 347 1.81 13.93 0.09
C ALA A 347 2.06 13.24 1.45
N ILE A 348 1.63 11.99 1.62
CA ILE A 348 1.91 11.19 2.82
C ILE A 348 3.40 10.85 2.92
N THR A 349 4.03 10.35 1.84
CA THR A 349 5.45 9.96 1.85
C THR A 349 6.38 11.17 2.04
N GLU A 350 6.08 12.30 1.38
CA GLU A 350 6.83 13.56 1.57
C GLU A 350 6.67 14.11 3.00
N GLY A 351 5.47 14.03 3.58
CA GLY A 351 5.22 14.44 4.97
C GLY A 351 5.94 13.55 6.00
N ILE A 352 5.92 12.23 5.80
CA ILE A 352 6.65 11.27 6.64
C ILE A 352 8.15 11.55 6.59
N ALA A 353 8.75 11.61 5.39
CA ALA A 353 10.19 11.75 5.22
C ALA A 353 10.75 13.10 5.75
N LEU A 354 9.93 14.15 5.78
CA LEU A 354 10.33 15.46 6.31
C LEU A 354 10.17 15.59 7.83
N ASN A 355 9.14 14.97 8.42
CA ASN A 355 8.82 15.13 9.84
C ASN A 355 9.28 13.97 10.73
N HIS A 356 9.50 12.78 10.17
CA HIS A 356 9.79 11.53 10.87
C HIS A 356 10.98 10.77 10.24
N PRO A 357 12.16 11.40 10.09
CA PRO A 357 13.28 10.83 9.34
C PRO A 357 13.84 9.53 9.95
N ASP A 358 13.65 9.30 11.26
CA ASP A 358 14.07 8.08 11.95
C ASP A 358 13.18 6.86 11.62
N ALA A 359 11.98 7.08 11.08
CA ALA A 359 11.05 6.01 10.71
C ALA A 359 11.43 5.38 9.36
N HIS A 360 11.53 4.05 9.32
CA HIS A 360 11.79 3.32 8.08
C HIS A 360 10.56 3.33 7.17
N LEU A 361 10.52 4.31 6.26
CA LEU A 361 9.51 4.44 5.21
C LEU A 361 9.82 3.47 4.05
N ILE A 362 8.90 2.55 3.78
CA ILE A 362 8.95 1.60 2.67
C ILE A 362 7.73 1.86 1.76
N ILE A 363 7.94 2.07 0.47
CA ILE A 363 6.90 2.27 -0.54
C ILE A 363 6.80 0.98 -1.36
N LEU A 364 5.72 0.22 -1.18
CA LEU A 364 5.52 -1.09 -1.80
C LEU A 364 4.49 -1.00 -2.94
N LEU A 365 4.91 -1.31 -4.16
CA LEU A 365 4.09 -1.24 -5.37
C LEU A 365 3.91 -2.62 -5.99
N VAL A 366 2.65 -3.06 -6.14
CA VAL A 366 2.30 -4.45 -6.49
C VAL A 366 1.27 -4.45 -7.62
N ASP A 367 1.62 -5.09 -8.75
CA ASP A 367 0.78 -5.17 -9.97
C ASP A 367 0.43 -3.78 -10.56
N GLU A 368 1.23 -2.75 -10.26
CA GLU A 368 1.05 -1.39 -10.78
C GLU A 368 1.93 -1.13 -12.02
N ARG A 369 1.73 0.01 -12.70
CA ARG A 369 2.40 0.29 -13.98
C ARG A 369 3.87 0.70 -13.85
N PRO A 370 4.77 0.31 -14.77
CA PRO A 370 6.18 0.72 -14.75
C PRO A 370 6.40 2.24 -14.70
N GLU A 371 5.53 3.03 -15.35
CA GLU A 371 5.57 4.50 -15.28
C GLU A 371 5.15 5.05 -13.90
N GLU A 372 4.17 4.42 -13.23
CA GLU A 372 3.74 4.77 -11.87
C GLU A 372 4.80 4.35 -10.82
N VAL A 373 5.53 3.24 -11.07
CA VAL A 373 6.72 2.85 -10.31
C VAL A 373 7.86 3.85 -10.50
N SER A 374 8.10 4.30 -11.74
CA SER A 374 9.13 5.29 -12.05
C SER A 374 8.82 6.65 -11.43
N GLU A 375 7.55 7.06 -11.42
CA GLU A 375 7.08 8.25 -10.71
C GLU A 375 7.38 8.15 -9.21
N ALA A 376 7.04 7.02 -8.57
CA ALA A 376 7.30 6.81 -7.14
C ALA A 376 8.80 6.84 -6.78
N ILE A 377 9.68 6.27 -7.60
CA ILE A 377 11.14 6.39 -7.44
C ILE A 377 11.57 7.86 -7.53
N SER A 378 11.02 8.62 -8.49
CA SER A 378 11.34 10.05 -8.65
C SER A 378 10.89 10.96 -7.49
N TRP A 379 10.08 10.45 -6.56
CA TRP A 379 9.77 11.20 -5.33
C TRP A 379 11.00 11.37 -4.43
N GLY A 380 11.96 10.45 -4.47
CA GLY A 380 13.21 10.52 -3.71
C GLY A 380 13.01 10.49 -2.20
N VAL A 381 12.08 9.68 -1.71
CA VAL A 381 11.73 9.54 -0.28
C VAL A 381 11.46 8.09 0.08
N GLY A 382 12.11 7.60 1.14
CA GLY A 382 12.00 6.22 1.60
C GLY A 382 12.55 5.19 0.60
N GLU A 383 12.34 3.92 0.91
CA GLU A 383 12.77 2.79 0.10
C GLU A 383 11.64 2.32 -0.83
N VAL A 384 11.83 2.38 -2.15
CA VAL A 384 10.83 1.94 -3.13
C VAL A 384 11.06 0.48 -3.54
N VAL A 385 10.04 -0.36 -3.36
CA VAL A 385 10.05 -1.79 -3.65
C VAL A 385 8.90 -2.12 -4.61
N ALA A 386 9.20 -2.69 -5.77
CA ALA A 386 8.20 -2.81 -6.83
C ALA A 386 8.16 -4.19 -7.51
N SER A 387 6.95 -4.61 -7.88
CA SER A 387 6.71 -5.65 -8.87
C SER A 387 5.56 -5.21 -9.79
N SER A 388 5.90 -4.72 -10.97
CA SER A 388 4.97 -4.23 -12.00
C SER A 388 4.06 -5.33 -12.58
N PHE A 389 2.93 -4.93 -13.19
CA PHE A 389 1.87 -5.83 -13.69
C PHE A 389 2.29 -6.83 -14.78
N ASP A 390 3.43 -6.63 -15.43
CA ASP A 390 3.99 -7.56 -16.43
C ASP A 390 4.54 -8.85 -15.80
N GLN A 391 4.69 -8.86 -14.47
CA GLN A 391 5.24 -9.95 -13.68
C GLN A 391 4.18 -10.98 -13.26
N PRO A 392 4.55 -12.26 -13.06
CA PRO A 392 3.59 -13.28 -12.65
C PRO A 392 3.12 -13.08 -11.20
N ALA A 393 1.87 -13.40 -10.90
CA ALA A 393 1.26 -13.23 -9.57
C ALA A 393 2.06 -13.85 -8.40
N LYS A 394 2.84 -14.90 -8.66
CA LYS A 394 3.76 -15.49 -7.68
C LYS A 394 4.89 -14.53 -7.26
N ARG A 395 5.45 -13.74 -8.20
CA ARG A 395 6.50 -12.74 -7.92
C ARG A 395 5.97 -11.61 -7.05
N HIS A 396 4.72 -11.17 -7.26
CA HIS A 396 4.04 -10.22 -6.37
C HIS A 396 3.96 -10.74 -4.92
N VAL A 397 3.54 -11.99 -4.75
CA VAL A 397 3.47 -12.65 -3.43
C VAL A 397 4.85 -12.74 -2.78
N GLU A 398 5.89 -13.10 -3.53
CA GLU A 398 7.25 -13.21 -3.02
C GLU A 398 7.83 -11.87 -2.55
N VAL A 399 7.61 -10.77 -3.28
CA VAL A 399 8.00 -9.42 -2.83
C VAL A 399 7.24 -9.00 -1.57
N VAL A 400 5.93 -9.25 -1.51
CA VAL A 400 5.09 -8.90 -0.34
C VAL A 400 5.51 -9.69 0.91
N GLU A 401 5.78 -11.00 0.78
CA GLU A 401 6.28 -11.82 1.90
C GLU A 401 7.67 -11.35 2.38
N MET A 402 8.57 -10.95 1.47
CA MET A 402 9.89 -10.41 1.84
C MET A 402 9.80 -9.05 2.55
N VAL A 403 9.00 -8.11 2.04
CA VAL A 403 8.78 -6.80 2.70
C VAL A 403 8.10 -6.96 4.06
N GLN A 404 7.11 -7.87 4.18
CA GLN A 404 6.48 -8.14 5.46
C GLN A 404 7.49 -8.65 6.50
N GLU A 405 8.31 -9.64 6.13
CA GLU A 405 9.27 -10.20 7.08
C GLU A 405 10.36 -9.17 7.44
N ARG A 406 10.90 -8.41 6.49
CA ARG A 406 11.83 -7.30 6.79
C ARG A 406 11.24 -6.28 7.76
N ALA A 407 10.00 -5.85 7.54
CA ALA A 407 9.31 -4.92 8.42
C ALA A 407 9.15 -5.50 9.85
N ARG A 408 8.86 -6.80 9.96
CA ARG A 408 8.84 -7.50 11.26
C ARG A 408 10.22 -7.52 11.92
N ARG A 409 11.31 -7.81 11.18
CA ARG A 409 12.68 -7.81 11.71
C ARG A 409 13.12 -6.46 12.28
N LEU A 410 12.73 -5.37 11.62
CA LEU A 410 13.03 -4.01 12.09
C LEU A 410 12.24 -3.66 13.37
N VAL A 411 10.95 -4.05 13.46
CA VAL A 411 10.14 -3.83 14.67
C VAL A 411 10.58 -4.73 15.84
N GLU A 412 11.15 -5.91 15.58
CA GLU A 412 11.83 -6.72 16.61
C GLU A 412 13.06 -6.03 17.22
N GLN A 413 13.62 -5.01 16.56
CA GLN A 413 14.67 -4.11 17.09
C GLN A 413 14.10 -2.80 17.68
N GLY A 414 12.78 -2.70 17.89
CA GLY A 414 12.15 -1.48 18.41
C GLY A 414 12.08 -0.31 17.43
N LYS A 415 12.38 -0.52 16.14
CA LYS A 415 12.30 0.54 15.12
C LYS A 415 10.85 0.81 14.72
N ASP A 416 10.56 2.04 14.30
CA ASP A 416 9.30 2.39 13.66
C ASP A 416 9.39 2.15 12.15
N VAL A 417 8.44 1.39 11.61
CA VAL A 417 8.36 1.07 10.17
C VAL A 417 7.02 1.53 9.63
N ILE A 418 7.03 2.20 8.49
CA ILE A 418 5.82 2.67 7.80
C ILE A 418 5.82 2.13 6.37
N ILE A 419 4.92 1.19 6.08
CA ILE A 419 4.70 0.69 4.72
C ILE A 419 3.59 1.51 4.06
N VAL A 420 3.89 2.14 2.93
CA VAL A 420 2.90 2.77 2.03
C VAL A 420 2.69 1.83 0.85
N LEU A 421 1.52 1.17 0.78
CA LEU A 421 1.24 0.08 -0.18
C LEU A 421 0.22 0.50 -1.25
N ASP A 422 0.57 0.26 -2.52
CA ASP A 422 -0.33 0.36 -3.67
C ASP A 422 -0.40 -0.98 -4.43
N SER A 423 -1.46 -1.79 -4.32
CA SER A 423 -2.65 -1.64 -3.47
C SER A 423 -3.01 -2.93 -2.76
N LEU A 424 -3.79 -2.86 -1.67
CA LEU A 424 -4.36 -4.05 -1.03
C LEU A 424 -5.25 -4.85 -1.99
N THR A 425 -5.98 -4.17 -2.88
CA THR A 425 -6.84 -4.80 -3.88
C THR A 425 -6.02 -5.63 -4.88
N ARG A 426 -4.94 -5.06 -5.42
CA ARG A 426 -4.00 -5.76 -6.32
C ARG A 426 -3.26 -6.90 -5.60
N MET A 427 -2.78 -6.65 -4.38
CA MET A 427 -2.14 -7.67 -3.54
C MET A 427 -3.06 -8.88 -3.31
N ALA A 428 -4.31 -8.66 -2.90
CA ALA A 428 -5.28 -9.74 -2.70
C ALA A 428 -5.63 -10.49 -3.99
N ARG A 429 -5.70 -9.80 -5.14
CA ARG A 429 -5.82 -10.43 -6.47
C ARG A 429 -4.63 -11.33 -6.80
N ALA A 430 -3.41 -10.93 -6.43
CA ALA A 430 -2.20 -11.73 -6.63
C ALA A 430 -2.21 -13.01 -5.79
N PHE A 431 -2.49 -12.92 -4.48
CA PHE A 431 -2.66 -14.12 -3.62
C PHE A 431 -3.76 -15.04 -4.15
N ASN A 432 -4.94 -14.51 -4.49
CA ASN A 432 -6.04 -15.28 -5.09
C ASN A 432 -5.74 -15.86 -6.50
N THR A 433 -4.62 -15.50 -7.11
CA THR A 433 -4.18 -16.05 -8.40
C THR A 433 -3.05 -17.07 -8.19
N ALA A 434 -2.14 -16.82 -7.25
CA ALA A 434 -1.05 -17.73 -6.90
C ALA A 434 -1.51 -18.98 -6.11
N GLU A 435 -2.54 -18.87 -5.27
CA GLU A 435 -2.97 -19.93 -4.34
C GLU A 435 -4.17 -20.75 -4.83
N ARG A 436 -4.51 -20.69 -6.14
CA ARG A 436 -5.68 -21.37 -6.73
C ARG A 436 -5.55 -22.90 -6.67
N GLY A 437 -6.23 -23.52 -5.70
CA GLY A 437 -6.25 -24.99 -5.60
C GLY A 437 -7.36 -25.64 -4.76
N THR A 438 -8.12 -24.90 -3.93
CA THR A 438 -9.05 -25.56 -2.97
C THR A 438 -10.39 -25.98 -3.57
N GLY A 439 -10.78 -25.36 -4.69
CA GLY A 439 -12.08 -25.59 -5.34
C GLY A 439 -13.28 -24.94 -4.64
N ARG A 440 -13.09 -24.18 -3.55
CA ARG A 440 -14.16 -23.48 -2.83
C ARG A 440 -14.08 -21.96 -3.05
N THR A 441 -14.90 -21.46 -3.98
CA THR A 441 -15.02 -20.03 -4.27
C THR A 441 -16.13 -19.35 -3.47
N LEU A 442 -15.79 -18.23 -2.82
CA LEU A 442 -16.72 -17.22 -2.33
C LEU A 442 -17.41 -16.49 -3.51
N SER A 443 -18.45 -15.72 -3.18
CA SER A 443 -19.05 -14.73 -4.07
C SER A 443 -17.98 -13.80 -4.67
N GLY A 444 -17.97 -13.64 -6.00
CA GLY A 444 -16.98 -12.82 -6.71
C GLY A 444 -15.75 -13.59 -7.23
N GLY A 445 -15.58 -14.88 -6.92
CA GLY A 445 -14.48 -15.69 -7.45
C GLY A 445 -13.17 -15.61 -6.65
N LEU A 446 -13.26 -15.21 -5.39
CA LEU A 446 -12.21 -15.37 -4.37
C LEU A 446 -12.24 -16.81 -3.85
N ASP A 447 -11.08 -17.44 -3.64
CA ASP A 447 -10.99 -18.66 -2.83
C ASP A 447 -11.22 -18.33 -1.36
N THR A 448 -11.95 -19.18 -0.64
CA THR A 448 -12.15 -19.06 0.82
C THR A 448 -10.87 -18.88 1.63
N SER A 449 -9.73 -19.42 1.19
CA SER A 449 -8.44 -19.30 1.89
C SER A 449 -7.61 -18.09 1.44
N ALA A 450 -7.79 -17.58 0.22
CA ALA A 450 -6.88 -16.61 -0.40
C ALA A 450 -6.83 -15.24 0.30
N MET A 451 -7.85 -14.89 1.10
CA MET A 451 -7.85 -13.67 1.91
C MET A 451 -7.09 -13.80 3.24
N ALA A 452 -6.70 -15.01 3.68
CA ALA A 452 -6.06 -15.22 4.98
C ALA A 452 -4.69 -14.53 5.08
N LYS A 453 -3.79 -14.74 4.10
CA LYS A 453 -2.49 -14.05 4.06
C LYS A 453 -2.63 -12.52 3.87
N PRO A 454 -3.43 -12.00 2.91
CA PRO A 454 -3.66 -10.57 2.78
C PRO A 454 -4.19 -9.90 4.06
N LYS A 455 -5.14 -10.52 4.77
CA LYS A 455 -5.64 -10.00 6.06
C LYS A 455 -4.59 -10.09 7.16
N ALA A 456 -3.76 -11.14 7.19
CA ALA A 456 -2.61 -11.23 8.10
C ALA A 456 -1.48 -10.23 7.76
N PHE A 457 -1.38 -9.78 6.51
CA PHE A 457 -0.53 -8.66 6.11
C PHE A 457 -1.04 -7.36 6.74
N PHE A 458 -2.24 -6.90 6.37
CA PHE A 458 -2.76 -5.62 6.86
C PHE A 458 -2.95 -5.63 8.39
N GLY A 459 -3.47 -6.74 8.94
CA GLY A 459 -3.62 -6.96 10.39
C GLY A 459 -2.31 -7.14 11.17
N SER A 460 -1.14 -7.18 10.51
CA SER A 460 0.14 -7.18 11.23
C SER A 460 0.48 -5.80 11.80
N ALA A 461 0.00 -4.70 11.20
CA ALA A 461 0.25 -3.34 11.68
C ALA A 461 -0.37 -3.05 13.07
N ARG A 462 0.48 -2.52 13.96
CA ARG A 462 0.30 -2.38 15.41
C ARG A 462 1.34 -1.43 16.01
N ASN A 463 1.02 -0.76 17.11
CA ASN A 463 2.01 -0.10 17.98
C ASN A 463 2.49 -1.10 19.04
N ILE A 464 3.79 -1.14 19.36
CA ILE A 464 4.32 -2.02 20.42
C ILE A 464 4.48 -1.22 21.71
N LEU A 465 4.13 -1.83 22.84
CA LEU A 465 4.31 -1.20 24.15
C LEU A 465 5.81 -1.02 24.47
N PRO A 466 6.26 0.13 25.02
CA PRO A 466 7.68 0.41 25.28
C PRO A 466 8.39 -0.66 26.13
N GLN A 467 7.69 -1.23 27.11
CA GLN A 467 8.18 -2.31 27.97
C GLN A 467 8.51 -3.64 27.25
N HIS A 468 8.17 -3.76 25.96
CA HIS A 468 8.49 -4.91 25.10
C HIS A 468 9.44 -4.53 23.94
N GLY A 469 10.21 -3.43 24.11
CA GLY A 469 11.18 -2.94 23.12
C GLY A 469 10.70 -1.73 22.31
N GLY A 470 9.39 -1.43 22.34
CA GLY A 470 8.83 -0.32 21.57
C GLY A 470 8.83 -0.57 20.06
N GLY A 471 8.85 0.51 19.28
CA GLY A 471 8.65 0.48 17.82
C GLY A 471 7.19 0.27 17.40
N SER A 472 6.97 0.23 16.09
CA SER A 472 5.64 0.01 15.51
C SER A 472 5.72 -0.44 14.05
N LEU A 473 4.70 -1.18 13.62
CA LEU A 473 4.44 -1.42 12.20
C LEU A 473 3.21 -0.63 11.80
N THR A 474 3.39 0.40 10.98
CA THR A 474 2.31 1.18 10.36
C THR A 474 2.11 0.69 8.93
N ILE A 475 0.87 0.45 8.51
CA ILE A 475 0.54 0.16 7.11
C ILE A 475 -0.52 1.16 6.65
N ILE A 476 -0.15 1.99 5.68
CA ILE A 476 -1.01 2.93 4.97
C ILE A 476 -1.18 2.37 3.56
N ALA A 477 -2.38 1.94 3.19
CA ALA A 477 -2.54 1.20 1.95
C ALA A 477 -3.80 1.59 1.16
N THR A 478 -3.68 1.60 -0.16
CA THR A 478 -4.80 1.92 -1.04
C THR A 478 -5.74 0.72 -1.23
N ALA A 479 -7.02 1.01 -1.35
CA ALA A 479 -8.05 0.06 -1.79
C ALA A 479 -8.85 0.70 -2.93
N LEU A 480 -8.93 -0.02 -4.05
CA LEU A 480 -9.70 0.39 -5.21
C LEU A 480 -11.17 0.05 -4.98
N VAL A 481 -12.03 1.06 -5.11
CA VAL A 481 -13.49 0.92 -5.07
C VAL A 481 -14.11 1.41 -6.38
N GLU A 482 -15.39 1.08 -6.60
CA GLU A 482 -16.14 1.48 -7.80
C GLU A 482 -15.48 1.01 -9.11
N THR A 483 -14.84 -0.16 -9.09
CA THR A 483 -14.19 -0.79 -10.25
C THR A 483 -15.19 -1.54 -11.16
N GLY A 484 -16.42 -1.75 -10.67
CA GLY A 484 -17.41 -2.64 -11.29
C GLY A 484 -17.13 -4.14 -11.06
N SER A 485 -16.11 -4.50 -10.28
CA SER A 485 -15.75 -5.90 -10.01
C SER A 485 -16.19 -6.33 -8.61
N ARG A 486 -17.17 -7.25 -8.55
CA ARG A 486 -17.62 -7.90 -7.30
C ARG A 486 -16.50 -8.55 -6.48
N MET A 487 -15.36 -8.85 -7.12
CA MET A 487 -14.16 -9.31 -6.44
C MET A 487 -13.53 -8.21 -5.58
N ASP A 488 -13.46 -6.98 -6.09
CA ASP A 488 -12.88 -5.83 -5.37
C ASP A 488 -13.80 -5.36 -4.25
N ASP A 489 -15.12 -5.37 -4.49
CA ASP A 489 -16.13 -5.02 -3.49
C ASP A 489 -16.01 -5.91 -2.23
N VAL A 490 -15.82 -7.24 -2.44
CA VAL A 490 -15.61 -8.20 -1.34
C VAL A 490 -14.24 -8.04 -0.69
N ILE A 491 -13.17 -7.81 -1.48
CA ILE A 491 -11.83 -7.52 -0.92
C ILE A 491 -11.88 -6.27 -0.03
N PHE A 492 -12.59 -5.22 -0.45
CA PHE A 492 -12.70 -3.97 0.28
C PHE A 492 -13.36 -4.14 1.65
N GLU A 493 -14.54 -4.75 1.73
CA GLU A 493 -15.24 -4.93 3.01
C GLU A 493 -14.46 -5.84 3.99
N GLU A 494 -13.77 -6.87 3.48
CA GLU A 494 -12.86 -7.73 4.27
C GLU A 494 -11.69 -6.94 4.91
N PHE A 495 -11.17 -5.92 4.21
CA PHE A 495 -10.10 -5.05 4.74
C PHE A 495 -10.63 -3.92 5.62
N LYS A 496 -11.80 -3.35 5.32
CA LYS A 496 -12.47 -2.31 6.10
C LYS A 496 -12.78 -2.75 7.54
N GLY A 497 -13.21 -3.99 7.72
CA GLY A 497 -13.35 -4.60 9.04
C GLY A 497 -12.02 -4.72 9.82
N THR A 498 -10.90 -4.82 9.10
CA THR A 498 -9.54 -4.99 9.65
C THR A 498 -8.85 -3.64 9.97
N GLY A 499 -9.17 -2.59 9.21
CA GLY A 499 -8.60 -1.25 9.35
C GLY A 499 -9.01 -0.53 10.64
N ASN A 500 -8.31 0.55 10.97
CA ASN A 500 -8.66 1.46 12.07
C ASN A 500 -8.49 2.95 11.72
N CYS A 501 -8.06 3.28 10.50
CA CYS A 501 -8.20 4.60 9.89
C CYS A 501 -8.72 4.41 8.45
N GLU A 502 -9.69 5.22 8.03
CA GLU A 502 -10.28 5.19 6.69
C GLU A 502 -10.17 6.61 6.10
N ILE A 503 -9.57 6.72 4.90
CA ILE A 503 -9.36 7.98 4.18
C ILE A 503 -9.99 7.82 2.80
N LYS A 504 -11.22 8.31 2.62
CA LYS A 504 -11.99 8.10 1.41
C LYS A 504 -11.93 9.30 0.47
N LEU A 505 -11.76 9.02 -0.81
CA LEU A 505 -11.79 10.01 -1.89
C LEU A 505 -13.13 9.97 -2.65
N ASP A 506 -13.68 11.14 -2.94
CA ASP A 506 -14.92 11.32 -3.70
C ASP A 506 -14.61 11.64 -5.17
N ARG A 507 -15.06 10.76 -6.09
CA ARG A 507 -14.87 10.96 -7.54
C ARG A 507 -15.53 12.27 -8.02
N SER A 508 -16.67 12.66 -7.46
CA SER A 508 -17.42 13.85 -7.88
C SER A 508 -16.70 15.16 -7.55
N LEU A 509 -15.83 15.17 -6.53
CA LEU A 509 -14.93 16.29 -6.23
C LEU A 509 -13.75 16.32 -7.22
N ALA A 510 -13.14 15.16 -7.50
CA ALA A 510 -12.03 15.04 -8.45
C ALA A 510 -12.46 15.40 -9.89
N GLU A 511 -13.67 15.03 -10.32
CA GLU A 511 -14.25 15.41 -11.62
C GLU A 511 -14.45 16.93 -11.74
N LYS A 512 -14.77 17.61 -10.63
CA LYS A 512 -14.84 19.08 -10.52
C LYS A 512 -13.46 19.74 -10.31
N ARG A 513 -12.37 18.96 -10.28
CA ARG A 513 -10.99 19.37 -10.00
C ARG A 513 -10.77 19.97 -8.60
N ILE A 514 -11.58 19.59 -7.64
CA ILE A 514 -11.44 19.99 -6.23
C ILE A 514 -10.49 19.00 -5.56
N PHE A 515 -9.30 19.47 -5.17
CA PHE A 515 -8.26 18.66 -4.53
C PHE A 515 -7.74 19.30 -3.25
N PRO A 516 -7.49 18.53 -2.17
CA PRO A 516 -7.70 17.08 -2.07
C PRO A 516 -9.19 16.70 -2.07
N ALA A 517 -9.52 15.60 -2.72
CA ALA A 517 -10.90 15.20 -3.02
C ALA A 517 -11.54 14.37 -1.89
N PHE A 518 -11.53 14.87 -0.64
CA PHE A 518 -11.94 14.06 0.52
C PHE A 518 -13.46 13.97 0.73
N ASP A 519 -13.93 12.74 0.96
CA ASP A 519 -15.20 12.49 1.64
C ASP A 519 -14.98 12.66 3.15
N VAL A 520 -15.16 13.90 3.62
CA VAL A 520 -14.96 14.30 5.03
C VAL A 520 -15.94 13.59 5.99
N ALA A 521 -17.11 13.20 5.49
CA ALA A 521 -18.18 12.64 6.31
C ALA A 521 -17.89 11.18 6.72
N SER A 522 -17.27 10.39 5.84
CA SER A 522 -16.94 8.98 6.09
C SER A 522 -15.44 8.69 6.33
N SER A 523 -14.54 9.65 6.09
CA SER A 523 -13.13 9.53 6.49
C SER A 523 -12.94 9.76 7.99
N GLY A 524 -12.03 9.04 8.64
CA GLY A 524 -11.69 9.26 10.06
C GLY A 524 -10.82 8.17 10.68
N THR A 525 -10.39 8.39 11.93
CA THR A 525 -9.57 7.45 12.69
C THR A 525 -10.27 6.96 13.96
N ARG A 526 -10.28 5.65 14.18
CA ARG A 526 -10.81 5.04 15.41
C ARG A 526 -9.86 5.37 16.55
N ARG A 527 -10.40 5.89 17.66
CA ARG A 527 -9.65 6.39 18.84
C ARG A 527 -8.81 7.65 18.54
N GLU A 528 -9.26 8.53 17.64
CA GLU A 528 -8.53 9.74 17.26
C GLU A 528 -8.26 10.73 18.40
N GLU A 529 -9.01 10.65 19.52
CA GLU A 529 -8.74 11.44 20.73
C GLU A 529 -7.36 11.16 21.35
N LYS A 530 -6.72 10.03 20.99
CA LYS A 530 -5.33 9.70 21.37
C LYS A 530 -4.25 10.34 20.50
N LEU A 531 -4.62 10.94 19.36
CA LEU A 531 -3.67 11.50 18.37
C LEU A 531 -3.73 13.03 18.27
N TYR A 532 -4.68 13.67 18.95
CA TYR A 532 -4.76 15.12 19.11
C TYR A 532 -4.26 15.56 20.48
N LYS A 533 -3.80 16.81 20.59
CA LYS A 533 -3.59 17.43 21.90
C LYS A 533 -4.96 17.60 22.57
N ALA A 534 -5.04 17.49 23.90
CA ALA A 534 -6.30 17.62 24.63
C ALA A 534 -7.04 18.94 24.32
N GLU A 535 -6.29 20.05 24.21
CA GLU A 535 -6.78 21.38 23.84
C GLU A 535 -7.38 21.50 22.42
N GLN A 536 -7.12 20.53 21.54
CA GLN A 536 -7.56 20.55 20.14
C GLN A 536 -8.84 19.74 19.88
N ILE A 537 -9.24 18.86 20.79
CA ILE A 537 -10.30 17.88 20.56
C ILE A 537 -11.65 18.56 20.27
N ASP A 538 -12.05 19.55 21.06
CA ASP A 538 -13.32 20.26 20.85
C ASP A 538 -13.33 21.12 19.57
N ALA A 539 -12.17 21.69 19.19
CA ALA A 539 -12.02 22.42 17.94
C ALA A 539 -12.10 21.48 16.72
N ILE A 540 -11.46 20.30 16.79
CA ILE A 540 -11.57 19.24 15.77
C ILE A 540 -13.02 18.76 15.64
N TYR A 541 -13.71 18.45 16.75
CA TYR A 541 -15.11 18.02 16.68
C TYR A 541 -16.03 19.13 16.16
N THR A 542 -15.75 20.40 16.46
CA THR A 542 -16.50 21.54 15.90
C THR A 542 -16.25 21.71 14.39
N LEU A 543 -15.00 21.60 13.95
CA LEU A 543 -14.62 21.55 12.54
C LEU A 543 -15.35 20.42 11.80
N ARG A 544 -15.29 19.19 12.32
CA ARG A 544 -15.93 18.01 11.71
C ARG A 544 -17.45 18.16 11.62
N ARG A 545 -18.11 18.61 12.70
CA ARG A 545 -19.56 18.89 12.71
C ARG A 545 -19.96 19.95 11.68
N GLY A 546 -19.21 21.04 11.59
CA GLY A 546 -19.45 22.10 10.60
C GLY A 546 -19.32 21.61 9.16
N LEU A 547 -18.28 20.82 8.86
CA LEU A 547 -18.07 20.23 7.53
C LEU A 547 -19.16 19.21 7.16
N GLN A 548 -19.63 18.40 8.11
CA GLN A 548 -20.71 17.43 7.90
C GLN A 548 -22.09 18.07 7.67
N GLN A 549 -22.29 19.34 8.05
CA GLN A 549 -23.52 20.10 7.77
C GLN A 549 -23.51 20.76 6.38
N MET A 550 -22.37 20.79 5.68
CA MET A 550 -22.26 21.35 4.34
C MET A 550 -22.39 20.27 3.25
N PRO A 551 -22.91 20.60 2.05
CA PRO A 551 -22.75 19.74 0.88
C PRO A 551 -21.26 19.44 0.63
N PRO A 552 -20.86 18.21 0.25
CA PRO A 552 -19.45 17.80 0.21
C PRO A 552 -18.52 18.74 -0.58
N GLN A 553 -18.99 19.26 -1.71
CA GLN A 553 -18.28 20.27 -2.49
C GLN A 553 -18.00 21.54 -1.67
N SER A 554 -19.04 22.13 -1.09
CA SER A 554 -18.92 23.40 -0.35
C SER A 554 -18.13 23.23 0.95
N GLY A 555 -18.23 22.07 1.61
CA GLY A 555 -17.40 21.72 2.76
C GLY A 555 -15.93 21.62 2.40
N MET A 556 -15.59 20.93 1.30
CA MET A 556 -14.21 20.78 0.84
C MET A 556 -13.62 22.11 0.33
N GLU A 557 -14.39 22.90 -0.42
CA GLU A 557 -14.00 24.26 -0.85
C GLU A 557 -13.76 25.19 0.35
N TRP A 558 -14.63 25.14 1.37
CA TRP A 558 -14.46 25.87 2.63
C TRP A 558 -13.19 25.43 3.37
N LEU A 559 -12.94 24.12 3.47
CA LEU A 559 -11.76 23.59 4.17
C LEU A 559 -10.46 23.97 3.44
N ILE A 560 -10.42 23.84 2.11
CA ILE A 560 -9.29 24.29 1.28
C ILE A 560 -9.02 25.78 1.52
N LYS A 561 -10.07 26.62 1.49
CA LYS A 561 -9.96 28.06 1.74
C LYS A 561 -9.49 28.38 3.17
N ARG A 562 -9.93 27.60 4.16
CA ARG A 562 -9.56 27.80 5.57
C ARG A 562 -8.12 27.36 5.87
N ILE A 563 -7.68 26.25 5.29
CA ILE A 563 -6.28 25.80 5.32
C ILE A 563 -5.40 26.85 4.62
N ALA A 564 -5.75 27.28 3.41
CA ALA A 564 -4.98 28.26 2.63
C ALA A 564 -4.92 29.67 3.25
N SER A 565 -5.83 30.02 4.17
CA SER A 565 -5.84 31.32 4.88
C SER A 565 -5.17 31.27 6.26
N THR A 566 -4.57 30.14 6.64
CA THR A 566 -3.92 29.92 7.94
C THR A 566 -2.51 29.36 7.76
N THR A 567 -1.57 29.73 8.63
CA THR A 567 -0.17 29.28 8.54
C THR A 567 0.06 27.84 8.99
N SER A 568 -0.76 27.34 9.92
CA SER A 568 -0.72 25.96 10.42
C SER A 568 -2.11 25.48 10.86
N ASN A 569 -2.24 24.18 11.10
CA ASN A 569 -3.46 23.56 11.64
C ASN A 569 -3.74 24.02 13.08
N ASP A 570 -2.70 24.19 13.90
CA ASP A 570 -2.84 24.80 15.23
C ASP A 570 -3.46 26.21 15.14
N ALA A 571 -3.01 27.04 14.20
CA ALA A 571 -3.57 28.38 13.95
C ALA A 571 -4.98 28.34 13.32
N LEU A 572 -5.33 27.27 12.59
CA LEU A 572 -6.67 27.05 12.07
C LEU A 572 -7.66 26.72 13.19
N LEU A 573 -7.28 25.82 14.08
CA LEU A 573 -8.10 25.30 15.18
C LEU A 573 -8.30 26.35 16.28
N ALA A 574 -7.26 27.14 16.60
CA ALA A 574 -7.35 28.24 17.56
C ALA A 574 -8.23 29.44 17.09
N GLY A 575 -8.72 29.40 15.85
CA GLY A 575 -9.61 30.42 15.28
C GLY A 575 -11.05 29.94 15.01
N LEU A 576 -11.45 28.78 15.55
CA LEU A 576 -12.79 28.21 15.46
C LEU A 576 -13.60 28.47 16.74
#